data_AF-A0A2E6HB63-F1
#
_entry.id   AF-A0A2E6HB63-F1
#
_cell.length_a   1.000
_cell.length_b   1.000
_cell.length_c   1.000
_cell.angle_alpha   90.00
_cell.angle_beta   90.00
_cell.angle_gamma   90.00
#
_symmetry.space_group_name_H-M   'P 1'
#
loop_
_entity.id
_entity.type
_entity.pdbx_description
1 polymer ?
#
loop_
_entity_poly.entity_id
_entity_poly.type
_entity_poly.pdbx_seq_one_letter_code
_entity_poly.pdbx_strand_id
1 'polypeptide(L)'
;MRSVSIFLFISLIIPSTGLFACPEGVSALSQAVRRTMNQHGSGETAMAIRQGAYVRDGLIFRKADGAVDIVPSAEVLVKRGGDKGWTRGTITGTDDKGRVLVDFIEDGVGKTKPVQPGAIATNIKILDENLSLMAPGRRVFVNRNGGGKSVGTITSYETSGKVRVDFYDQNTGDWAHKMISAENINNSVKPISTQPRLVLQEGETIEIFSRTDNAFNTGTITKVDETGAVHVSYKMKDGRVGTKSILAEFVDKTIRPVNQGNDIAEIFARSPSHFNSADGMFSAPRMLPNGTKARVKYIVDDRNIAIAQGKLFDNVSAAELPRGKSYTYIVKEDGRMVFGQVEDGWEVGVKHAHLANGEKVVAAGEISIDGSGAFKWNLESGSYTRKLVQSNQTTMETLERQMRTVFDKQFGNSGKYVDDVLLNSDPPNLAQIKIFCNDPNFKILNASICKTLGFQ
;
A
#
# COMPACT_ATOMS: atom_id res chain seq x y z
N MET A 1 4.67 -69.60 42.42
CA MET A 1 6.05 -69.35 41.97
C MET A 1 6.30 -70.14 40.69
N ARG A 2 6.82 -69.47 39.64
CA ARG A 2 7.40 -70.03 38.39
C ARG A 2 6.34 -70.65 37.44
N SER A 3 6.33 -70.42 36.12
CA SER A 3 7.34 -69.93 35.18
C SER A 3 6.72 -69.07 34.07
N VAL A 4 7.51 -68.11 33.60
CA VAL A 4 7.30 -67.24 32.43
C VAL A 4 8.08 -67.81 31.25
N SER A 5 7.49 -67.82 30.05
CA SER A 5 8.16 -67.94 28.73
C SER A 5 7.18 -67.41 27.67
N ILE A 6 7.20 -66.10 27.37
CA ILE A 6 7.88 -65.44 26.23
C ILE A 6 7.51 -66.06 24.87
N PHE A 7 6.53 -65.44 24.20
CA PHE A 7 6.32 -65.55 22.76
C PHE A 7 7.13 -64.47 22.04
N LEU A 8 7.96 -64.90 21.10
CA LEU A 8 8.77 -64.06 20.21
C LEU A 8 7.92 -63.73 18.97
N PHE A 9 7.52 -62.46 18.79
CA PHE A 9 6.97 -61.97 17.52
C PHE A 9 8.09 -61.26 16.75
N ILE A 10 8.53 -61.84 15.64
CA ILE A 10 9.37 -61.19 14.64
C ILE A 10 8.44 -60.39 13.73
N SER A 11 8.48 -59.06 13.83
CA SER A 11 7.87 -58.16 12.85
C SER A 11 8.97 -57.61 11.96
N LEU A 12 8.86 -57.87 10.65
CA LEU A 12 9.72 -57.34 9.60
C LEU A 12 9.51 -55.81 9.51
N ILE A 13 10.57 -55.03 9.72
CA ILE A 13 10.60 -53.59 9.43
C ILE A 13 11.09 -53.43 7.99
N ILE A 14 10.24 -52.88 7.11
CA ILE A 14 10.65 -52.34 5.79
C ILE A 14 10.90 -50.84 5.98
N PRO A 15 12.09 -50.29 5.64
CA PRO A 15 12.35 -48.87 5.76
C PRO A 15 11.75 -48.12 4.55
N SER A 16 10.80 -47.24 4.79
CA SER A 16 10.34 -46.25 3.81
C SER A 16 11.37 -45.14 3.67
N THR A 17 11.98 -45.03 2.49
CA THR A 17 12.88 -43.95 2.10
C THR A 17 12.11 -42.63 1.90
N GLY A 18 12.72 -41.54 2.37
CA GLY A 18 12.13 -40.22 2.44
C GLY A 18 11.96 -39.51 1.10
N LEU A 19 10.86 -38.76 0.99
CA LEU A 19 10.69 -37.66 0.05
C LEU A 19 10.81 -36.35 0.83
N PHE A 20 11.87 -35.61 0.52
CA PHE A 20 12.09 -34.24 0.98
C PHE A 20 11.00 -33.32 0.42
N ALA A 21 10.34 -32.58 1.30
CA ALA A 21 9.53 -31.42 0.95
C ALA A 21 10.46 -30.18 0.87
N CYS A 22 10.44 -29.48 -0.27
CA CYS A 22 10.97 -28.12 -0.42
C CYS A 22 9.87 -27.08 -0.17
N PRO A 23 10.22 -25.86 0.32
CA PRO A 23 9.25 -24.86 0.73
C PRO A 23 8.69 -24.03 -0.43
N GLU A 24 7.40 -23.70 -0.27
CA GLU A 24 6.57 -22.64 -0.83
C GLU A 24 7.10 -21.78 -1.99
N GLY A 25 6.43 -21.90 -3.15
CA GLY A 25 6.63 -20.98 -4.27
C GLY A 25 5.98 -21.33 -5.62
N VAL A 26 4.85 -22.05 -5.71
CA VAL A 26 4.15 -22.31 -7.00
C VAL A 26 2.63 -22.53 -6.83
N SER A 27 1.85 -21.48 -6.50
CA SER A 27 0.39 -21.65 -6.30
C SER A 27 -0.48 -21.31 -7.52
N ALA A 28 -0.06 -20.42 -8.42
CA ALA A 28 -0.90 -20.01 -9.56
C ALA A 28 -0.80 -20.95 -10.78
N LEU A 29 0.41 -21.41 -11.12
CA LEU A 29 0.64 -22.30 -12.26
C LEU A 29 0.04 -23.70 -12.03
N SER A 30 0.10 -24.20 -10.80
CA SER A 30 -0.43 -25.52 -10.43
C SER A 30 -1.96 -25.58 -10.49
N GLN A 31 -2.65 -24.47 -10.22
CA GLN A 31 -4.11 -24.37 -10.32
C GLN A 31 -4.61 -24.27 -11.76
N ALA A 32 -3.91 -23.55 -12.63
CA ALA A 32 -4.25 -23.48 -14.06
C ALA A 32 -4.09 -24.85 -14.74
N VAL A 33 -2.98 -25.55 -14.48
CA VAL A 33 -2.73 -26.90 -15.00
C VAL A 33 -3.78 -27.90 -14.48
N ARG A 34 -4.17 -27.84 -13.20
CA ARG A 34 -5.23 -28.69 -12.66
C ARG A 34 -6.60 -28.44 -13.30
N ARG A 35 -6.97 -27.19 -13.58
CA ARG A 35 -8.27 -26.87 -14.23
C ARG A 35 -8.33 -27.43 -15.65
N THR A 36 -7.26 -27.27 -16.43
CA THR A 36 -7.21 -27.78 -17.82
C THR A 36 -7.20 -29.32 -17.87
N MET A 37 -6.48 -29.99 -16.96
CA MET A 37 -6.48 -31.46 -16.87
C MET A 37 -7.85 -32.05 -16.50
N ASN A 38 -8.65 -31.33 -15.71
CA ASN A 38 -10.00 -31.76 -15.33
C ASN A 38 -11.04 -31.57 -16.45
N GLN A 39 -10.78 -30.70 -17.44
CA GLN A 39 -11.72 -30.39 -18.53
C GLN A 39 -11.50 -31.23 -19.79
N HIS A 40 -10.27 -31.69 -20.07
CA HIS A 40 -9.92 -32.30 -21.37
C HIS A 40 -9.30 -33.70 -21.31
N GLY A 41 -9.37 -34.37 -20.16
CA GLY A 41 -8.80 -35.70 -19.98
C GLY A 41 -7.27 -35.68 -19.80
N SER A 42 -6.79 -36.45 -18.83
CA SER A 42 -5.40 -36.39 -18.34
C SER A 42 -4.35 -36.91 -19.33
N GLY A 43 -4.75 -37.63 -20.39
CA GLY A 43 -3.83 -38.32 -21.31
C GLY A 43 -3.19 -37.41 -22.37
N GLU A 44 -3.99 -36.66 -23.14
CA GLU A 44 -3.50 -35.89 -24.28
C GLU A 44 -2.75 -34.62 -23.86
N THR A 45 -3.26 -33.93 -22.84
CA THR A 45 -2.62 -32.71 -22.29
C THR A 45 -1.25 -33.03 -21.68
N ALA A 46 -1.12 -34.18 -21.00
CA ALA A 46 0.15 -34.61 -20.43
C ALA A 46 1.17 -35.03 -21.50
N MET A 47 0.72 -35.62 -22.62
CA MET A 47 1.57 -35.98 -23.74
C MET A 47 2.11 -34.76 -24.48
N ALA A 48 1.27 -33.75 -24.73
CA ALA A 48 1.66 -32.52 -25.41
C ALA A 48 2.70 -31.71 -24.61
N ILE A 49 2.52 -31.61 -23.28
CA ILE A 49 3.48 -30.92 -22.40
C ILE A 49 4.82 -31.68 -22.35
N ARG A 50 4.80 -33.03 -22.36
CA ARG A 50 6.03 -33.85 -22.44
C ARG A 50 6.80 -33.66 -23.75
N GLN A 51 6.15 -33.20 -24.81
CA GLN A 51 6.76 -32.92 -26.11
C GLN A 51 7.16 -31.45 -26.31
N GLY A 52 7.23 -30.66 -25.22
CA GLY A 52 7.73 -29.28 -25.25
C GLY A 52 6.70 -28.22 -25.64
N ALA A 53 5.41 -28.55 -25.59
CA ALA A 53 4.34 -27.56 -25.68
C ALA A 53 4.17 -26.80 -24.36
N TYR A 54 3.73 -25.54 -24.43
CA TYR A 54 3.35 -24.78 -23.24
C TYR A 54 1.92 -24.25 -23.37
N VAL A 55 1.24 -24.19 -22.22
CA VAL A 55 -0.13 -23.68 -22.14
C VAL A 55 -0.07 -22.21 -21.76
N ARG A 56 -0.72 -21.35 -22.54
CA ARG A 56 -0.88 -19.93 -22.22
C ARG A 56 -2.32 -19.51 -22.52
N ASP A 57 -3.00 -19.00 -21.51
CA ASP A 57 -4.33 -18.40 -21.62
C ASP A 57 -5.40 -19.33 -22.25
N GLY A 58 -5.33 -20.63 -21.95
CA GLY A 58 -6.28 -21.64 -22.45
C GLY A 58 -5.95 -22.21 -23.82
N LEU A 59 -4.81 -21.83 -24.43
CA LEU A 59 -4.33 -22.36 -25.72
C LEU A 59 -3.05 -23.19 -25.52
N ILE A 60 -2.86 -24.20 -26.38
CA ILE A 60 -1.68 -25.08 -26.39
C ILE A 60 -0.77 -24.65 -27.54
N PHE A 61 0.46 -24.24 -27.21
CA PHE A 61 1.45 -23.81 -28.19
C PHE A 61 2.53 -24.88 -28.37
N ARG A 62 2.73 -25.40 -29.59
CA ARG A 62 3.84 -26.30 -29.92
C ARG A 62 5.03 -25.49 -30.44
N LYS A 63 6.21 -25.77 -29.89
CA LYS A 63 7.42 -24.93 -30.07
C LYS A 63 8.17 -25.17 -31.39
N ALA A 64 7.86 -26.24 -32.12
CA ALA A 64 8.74 -26.74 -33.19
C ALA A 64 8.36 -26.31 -34.62
N ASP A 65 7.12 -25.89 -34.90
CA ASP A 65 6.64 -25.64 -36.26
C ASP A 65 5.76 -24.38 -36.42
N GLY A 66 5.45 -23.67 -35.33
CA GLY A 66 4.57 -22.49 -35.37
C GLY A 66 3.09 -22.84 -35.55
N ALA A 67 2.70 -24.12 -35.47
CA ALA A 67 1.30 -24.51 -35.49
C ALA A 67 0.63 -24.14 -34.15
N VAL A 68 -0.51 -23.45 -34.25
CA VAL A 68 -1.35 -23.11 -33.11
C VAL A 68 -2.49 -24.12 -33.04
N ASP A 69 -2.52 -24.96 -32.01
CA ASP A 69 -3.72 -25.73 -31.70
C ASP A 69 -4.75 -24.79 -31.08
N ILE A 70 -5.70 -24.38 -31.92
CA ILE A 70 -6.78 -23.47 -31.59
C ILE A 70 -7.86 -24.26 -30.86
N VAL A 71 -8.26 -23.81 -29.67
CA VAL A 71 -9.35 -24.43 -28.91
C VAL A 71 -10.70 -23.92 -29.44
N PRO A 72 -11.54 -24.77 -30.03
CA PRO A 72 -12.90 -24.38 -30.42
C PRO A 72 -13.69 -23.88 -29.20
N SER A 73 -14.56 -22.91 -29.41
CA SER A 73 -15.36 -22.21 -28.40
C SER A 73 -14.64 -21.12 -27.59
N ALA A 74 -13.36 -20.83 -27.90
CA ALA A 74 -12.69 -19.68 -27.30
C ALA A 74 -13.26 -18.36 -27.84
N GLU A 75 -13.59 -17.42 -26.96
CA GLU A 75 -13.91 -16.05 -27.37
C GLU A 75 -12.62 -15.30 -27.78
N VAL A 76 -12.71 -14.51 -28.85
CA VAL A 76 -11.62 -13.70 -29.38
C VAL A 76 -12.09 -12.33 -29.89
N LEU A 77 -11.14 -11.41 -30.05
CA LEU A 77 -11.35 -10.15 -30.76
C LEU A 77 -10.73 -10.22 -32.14
N VAL A 78 -11.50 -9.83 -33.16
CA VAL A 78 -11.09 -9.88 -34.55
C VAL A 78 -11.07 -8.48 -35.15
N LYS A 79 -9.95 -8.09 -35.75
CA LYS A 79 -9.84 -6.83 -36.49
C LYS A 79 -10.64 -6.94 -37.78
N ARG A 80 -11.71 -6.15 -37.92
CA ARG A 80 -12.47 -6.05 -39.17
C ARG A 80 -11.70 -5.14 -40.13
N GLY A 81 -11.62 -5.52 -41.40
CA GLY A 81 -10.96 -4.70 -42.43
C GLY A 81 -11.61 -3.31 -42.55
N GLY A 82 -10.80 -2.28 -42.82
CA GLY A 82 -11.20 -0.87 -42.84
C GLY A 82 -11.21 -0.21 -41.45
N ASP A 83 -11.88 0.93 -41.31
CA ASP A 83 -11.97 1.72 -40.07
C ASP A 83 -12.96 1.14 -39.04
N LYS A 84 -13.33 -0.13 -39.17
CA LYS A 84 -14.39 -0.78 -38.38
C LYS A 84 -13.92 -1.34 -37.04
N GLY A 85 -12.65 -1.15 -36.68
CA GLY A 85 -12.11 -1.53 -35.38
C GLY A 85 -12.10 -3.03 -35.10
N TRP A 86 -12.20 -3.39 -33.83
CA TRP A 86 -12.17 -4.77 -33.32
C TRP A 86 -13.58 -5.21 -32.92
N THR A 87 -14.00 -6.41 -33.33
CA THR A 87 -15.30 -7.01 -32.99
C THR A 87 -15.10 -8.34 -32.26
N ARG A 88 -15.99 -8.67 -31.31
CA ARG A 88 -15.98 -9.96 -30.59
C ARG A 88 -16.53 -11.11 -31.45
N GLY A 89 -15.95 -12.29 -31.30
CA GLY A 89 -16.45 -13.51 -31.88
C GLY A 89 -15.97 -14.75 -31.15
N THR A 90 -16.55 -15.89 -31.49
CA THR A 90 -16.19 -17.19 -30.92
C THR A 90 -15.53 -18.04 -32.00
N ILE A 91 -14.37 -18.60 -31.69
CA ILE A 91 -13.69 -19.53 -32.57
C ILE A 91 -14.54 -20.79 -32.69
N THR A 92 -14.81 -21.22 -33.92
CA THR A 92 -15.56 -22.44 -34.23
C THR A 92 -14.69 -23.53 -34.84
N GLY A 93 -13.48 -23.19 -35.31
CA GLY A 93 -12.51 -24.14 -35.86
C GLY A 93 -11.47 -23.48 -36.75
N THR A 94 -10.87 -24.27 -37.62
CA THR A 94 -9.97 -23.81 -38.69
C THR A 94 -10.41 -24.38 -40.03
N ASP A 95 -10.11 -23.68 -41.12
CA ASP A 95 -10.30 -24.22 -42.47
C ASP A 95 -9.06 -24.95 -42.99
N ASP A 96 -9.20 -25.57 -44.17
CA ASP A 96 -8.14 -26.29 -44.90
C ASP A 96 -6.93 -25.43 -45.28
N LYS A 97 -7.05 -24.09 -45.15
CA LYS A 97 -6.00 -23.11 -45.44
C LYS A 97 -5.36 -22.54 -44.18
N GLY A 98 -5.68 -23.08 -43.01
CA GLY A 98 -5.15 -22.64 -41.73
C GLY A 98 -5.70 -21.29 -41.25
N ARG A 99 -6.81 -20.81 -41.81
CA ARG A 99 -7.52 -19.62 -41.31
C ARG A 99 -8.43 -20.04 -40.16
N VAL A 100 -8.64 -19.12 -39.23
CA VAL A 100 -9.50 -19.37 -38.06
C VAL A 100 -10.95 -19.02 -38.43
N LEU A 101 -11.85 -19.94 -38.17
CA LEU A 101 -13.29 -19.76 -38.38
C LEU A 101 -13.89 -19.11 -37.13
N VAL A 102 -14.43 -17.89 -37.28
CA VAL A 102 -14.98 -17.11 -36.16
C VAL A 102 -16.46 -16.79 -36.41
N ASP A 103 -17.31 -17.14 -35.45
CA ASP A 103 -18.71 -16.68 -35.41
C ASP A 103 -18.78 -15.34 -34.68
N PHE A 104 -19.22 -14.28 -35.38
CA PHE A 104 -19.21 -12.93 -34.84
C PHE A 104 -20.50 -12.67 -34.06
N ILE A 105 -20.37 -12.29 -32.79
CA ILE A 105 -21.53 -12.06 -31.90
C ILE A 105 -22.50 -11.03 -32.50
N GLU A 106 -21.97 -9.99 -33.17
CA GLU A 106 -22.75 -8.90 -33.77
C GLU A 106 -23.43 -9.24 -35.11
N ASP A 107 -22.99 -10.29 -35.82
CA ASP A 107 -23.56 -10.66 -37.12
C ASP A 107 -24.77 -11.62 -37.00
N GLY A 108 -25.03 -12.11 -35.79
CA GLY A 108 -26.02 -13.15 -35.46
C GLY A 108 -25.43 -14.57 -35.54
N VAL A 109 -25.98 -15.48 -34.72
CA VAL A 109 -25.51 -16.88 -34.58
C VAL A 109 -25.47 -17.60 -35.94
N GLY A 110 -24.35 -18.27 -36.23
CA GLY A 110 -24.19 -19.12 -37.41
C GLY A 110 -23.62 -18.43 -38.63
N LYS A 111 -23.06 -17.22 -38.50
CA LYS A 111 -22.36 -16.51 -39.59
C LYS A 111 -20.85 -16.56 -39.39
N THR A 112 -20.33 -17.78 -39.41
CA THR A 112 -18.91 -18.07 -39.33
C THR A 112 -18.15 -17.52 -40.54
N LYS A 113 -17.08 -16.75 -40.31
CA LYS A 113 -16.20 -16.26 -41.38
C LYS A 113 -14.75 -16.67 -41.13
N PRO A 114 -13.97 -16.96 -42.19
CA PRO A 114 -12.55 -17.24 -42.06
C PRO A 114 -11.75 -15.95 -41.83
N VAL A 115 -10.84 -15.98 -40.86
CA VAL A 115 -10.02 -14.85 -40.41
C VAL A 115 -8.56 -15.28 -40.40
N GLN A 116 -7.66 -14.41 -40.85
CA GLN A 116 -6.21 -14.66 -40.77
C GLN A 116 -5.77 -14.71 -39.29
N PRO A 117 -4.92 -15.66 -38.88
CA PRO A 117 -4.47 -15.74 -37.49
C PRO A 117 -3.91 -14.42 -36.93
N GLY A 118 -3.19 -13.65 -37.75
CA GLY A 118 -2.66 -12.33 -37.36
C GLY A 118 -3.70 -11.21 -37.17
N ALA A 119 -4.96 -11.44 -37.54
CA ALA A 119 -6.08 -10.51 -37.32
C ALA A 119 -6.85 -10.81 -36.02
N ILE A 120 -6.38 -11.76 -35.22
CA ILE A 120 -7.02 -12.22 -33.99
C ILE A 120 -6.20 -11.79 -32.79
N ALA A 121 -6.84 -11.06 -31.88
CA ALA A 121 -6.33 -10.78 -30.56
C ALA A 121 -6.95 -11.79 -29.58
N THR A 122 -6.11 -12.68 -29.04
CA THR A 122 -6.51 -13.70 -28.07
C THR A 122 -6.62 -13.16 -26.64
N ASN A 123 -6.24 -11.90 -26.42
CA ASN A 123 -6.20 -11.30 -25.10
C ASN A 123 -7.40 -10.37 -24.89
N ILE A 124 -8.61 -10.95 -24.77
CA ILE A 124 -9.84 -10.19 -24.46
C ILE A 124 -9.66 -9.35 -23.18
N LYS A 125 -8.84 -9.85 -22.25
CA LYS A 125 -8.47 -9.17 -21.01
C LYS A 125 -7.89 -7.77 -21.23
N ILE A 126 -7.08 -7.56 -22.28
CA ILE A 126 -6.47 -6.26 -22.59
C ILE A 126 -7.52 -5.25 -23.10
N LEU A 127 -8.59 -5.72 -23.73
CA LEU A 127 -9.66 -4.86 -24.24
C LEU A 127 -10.76 -4.62 -23.20
N ASP A 128 -11.05 -5.57 -22.31
CA ASP A 128 -11.85 -5.30 -21.11
C ASP A 128 -11.10 -4.37 -20.13
N GLU A 129 -9.77 -4.44 -20.06
CA GLU A 129 -8.95 -3.44 -19.37
C GLU A 129 -9.10 -2.07 -20.02
N ASN A 130 -9.05 -1.95 -21.36
CA ASN A 130 -9.27 -0.65 -22.03
C ASN A 130 -10.72 -0.14 -21.96
N LEU A 131 -11.73 -1.02 -21.94
CA LEU A 131 -13.15 -0.65 -21.78
C LEU A 131 -13.47 -0.28 -20.33
N SER A 132 -12.89 -0.97 -19.35
CA SER A 132 -12.96 -0.55 -17.93
C SER A 132 -12.19 0.75 -17.69
N LEU A 133 -11.21 1.10 -18.54
CA LEU A 133 -10.62 2.44 -18.58
C LEU A 133 -11.57 3.52 -19.13
N MET A 134 -12.66 3.15 -19.82
CA MET A 134 -13.64 4.04 -20.46
C MET A 134 -15.02 4.02 -19.79
N ALA A 135 -15.11 3.59 -18.53
CA ALA A 135 -16.35 3.57 -17.77
C ALA A 135 -16.96 4.99 -17.61
N PRO A 136 -18.30 5.14 -17.63
CA PRO A 136 -18.97 6.38 -17.25
C PRO A 136 -18.47 6.92 -15.90
N GLY A 137 -18.31 8.24 -15.80
CA GLY A 137 -17.74 8.95 -14.66
C GLY A 137 -16.21 9.11 -14.71
N ARG A 138 -15.51 8.48 -15.65
CA ARG A 138 -14.05 8.65 -15.78
C ARG A 138 -13.66 9.92 -16.52
N ARG A 139 -12.61 10.60 -16.03
CA ARG A 139 -12.01 11.75 -16.71
C ARG A 139 -11.02 11.32 -17.78
N VAL A 140 -11.05 12.00 -18.91
CA VAL A 140 -10.23 11.73 -20.09
C VAL A 140 -9.63 13.00 -20.66
N PHE A 141 -8.43 12.88 -21.24
CA PHE A 141 -7.87 13.92 -22.09
C PHE A 141 -8.25 13.69 -23.54
N VAL A 142 -8.79 14.72 -24.17
CA VAL A 142 -9.27 14.69 -25.54
C VAL A 142 -8.46 15.72 -26.34
N ASN A 143 -7.78 15.24 -27.38
CA ASN A 143 -7.00 16.12 -28.25
C ASN A 143 -7.93 17.07 -29.03
N ARG A 144 -7.58 18.35 -29.08
CA ARG A 144 -8.30 19.36 -29.87
C ARG A 144 -7.77 19.38 -31.32
N ASN A 145 -8.67 19.61 -32.27
CA ASN A 145 -8.29 19.92 -33.65
C ASN A 145 -7.58 21.28 -33.65
N GLY A 146 -6.25 21.30 -33.79
CA GLY A 146 -5.43 22.51 -33.64
C GLY A 146 -4.33 22.42 -32.57
N GLY A 147 -4.23 21.29 -31.86
CA GLY A 147 -3.25 21.10 -30.80
C GLY A 147 -3.81 21.50 -29.42
N GLY A 148 -3.27 20.89 -28.37
CA GLY A 148 -3.78 21.02 -27.00
C GLY A 148 -4.76 19.91 -26.60
N LYS A 149 -5.01 19.80 -25.28
CA LYS A 149 -5.85 18.76 -24.68
C LYS A 149 -6.97 19.42 -23.88
N SER A 150 -8.20 18.94 -24.05
CA SER A 150 -9.33 19.23 -23.15
C SER A 150 -9.46 18.12 -22.14
N VAL A 151 -9.89 18.44 -20.92
CA VAL A 151 -10.32 17.42 -19.97
C VAL A 151 -11.84 17.34 -20.00
N GLY A 152 -12.37 16.14 -20.16
CA GLY A 152 -13.80 15.88 -20.04
C GLY A 152 -14.08 14.59 -19.27
N THR A 153 -15.35 14.29 -19.02
CA THR A 153 -15.81 13.12 -18.29
C THR A 153 -16.65 12.24 -19.21
N ILE A 154 -16.34 10.94 -19.28
CA ILE A 154 -17.13 9.99 -20.04
C ILE A 154 -18.50 9.86 -19.38
N THR A 155 -19.59 10.00 -20.13
CA THR A 155 -20.96 9.86 -19.61
C THR A 155 -21.65 8.62 -20.16
N SER A 156 -21.29 8.15 -21.35
CA SER A 156 -21.78 6.89 -21.91
C SER A 156 -20.82 6.30 -22.94
N TYR A 157 -20.96 5.00 -23.18
CA TYR A 157 -20.30 4.28 -24.27
C TYR A 157 -21.35 3.88 -25.32
N GLU A 158 -21.00 3.99 -26.59
CA GLU A 158 -21.78 3.45 -27.69
C GLU A 158 -21.12 2.21 -28.27
N THR A 159 -21.94 1.25 -28.71
CA THR A 159 -21.51 0.01 -29.39
C THR A 159 -20.66 0.26 -30.65
N SER A 160 -20.64 1.48 -31.16
CA SER A 160 -19.81 1.92 -32.29
C SER A 160 -18.32 2.13 -31.94
N GLY A 161 -17.91 1.92 -30.68
CA GLY A 161 -16.54 2.20 -30.23
C GLY A 161 -16.27 3.69 -29.95
N LYS A 162 -17.33 4.51 -29.90
CA LYS A 162 -17.27 5.92 -29.49
C LYS A 162 -17.74 6.07 -28.04
N VAL A 163 -17.24 7.09 -27.37
CA VAL A 163 -17.71 7.51 -26.04
C VAL A 163 -18.28 8.91 -26.12
N ARG A 164 -19.29 9.15 -25.29
CA ARG A 164 -19.79 10.50 -25.01
C ARG A 164 -18.94 11.10 -23.90
N VAL A 165 -18.37 12.28 -24.14
CA VAL A 165 -17.57 13.02 -23.16
C VAL A 165 -18.17 14.40 -22.96
N ASP A 166 -18.42 14.73 -21.69
CA ASP A 166 -18.90 16.03 -21.27
C ASP A 166 -17.71 16.90 -20.81
N PHE A 167 -17.67 18.14 -21.27
CA PHE A 167 -16.66 19.14 -20.97
C PHE A 167 -17.30 20.30 -20.22
N TYR A 168 -16.70 20.68 -19.09
CA TYR A 168 -17.10 21.86 -18.34
C TYR A 168 -16.28 23.07 -18.81
N ASP A 169 -16.95 24.13 -19.26
CA ASP A 169 -16.32 25.41 -19.57
C ASP A 169 -16.27 26.29 -18.31
N GLN A 170 -15.07 26.55 -17.81
CA GLN A 170 -14.88 27.35 -16.60
C GLN A 170 -15.21 28.84 -16.79
N ASN A 171 -15.25 29.33 -18.03
CA ASN A 171 -15.51 30.73 -18.32
C ASN A 171 -17.02 31.00 -18.41
N THR A 172 -17.80 30.06 -18.95
CA THR A 172 -19.25 30.23 -19.11
C THR A 172 -20.05 29.53 -18.02
N GLY A 173 -19.48 28.52 -17.35
CA GLY A 173 -20.20 27.69 -16.40
C GLY A 173 -21.09 26.62 -17.06
N ASP A 174 -21.01 26.47 -18.39
CA ASP A 174 -21.85 25.54 -19.16
C ASP A 174 -21.15 24.20 -19.42
N TRP A 175 -21.96 23.20 -19.72
CA TRP A 175 -21.52 21.87 -20.13
C TRP A 175 -21.71 21.67 -21.64
N ALA A 176 -20.65 21.22 -22.32
CA ALA A 176 -20.70 20.81 -23.72
C ALA A 176 -20.43 19.31 -23.83
N HIS A 177 -21.16 18.59 -24.68
CA HIS A 177 -20.95 17.15 -24.89
C HIS A 177 -20.40 16.88 -26.30
N LYS A 178 -19.52 15.88 -26.43
CA LYS A 178 -18.97 15.46 -27.72
C LYS A 178 -18.81 13.94 -27.79
N MET A 179 -19.12 13.38 -28.95
CA MET A 179 -18.82 11.99 -29.28
C MET A 179 -17.38 11.86 -29.77
N ILE A 180 -16.58 11.03 -29.13
CA ILE A 180 -15.15 10.87 -29.40
C ILE A 180 -14.83 9.40 -29.62
N SER A 181 -14.08 9.11 -30.69
CA SER A 181 -13.55 7.76 -30.92
C SER A 181 -12.65 7.36 -29.75
N ALA A 182 -12.82 6.15 -29.23
CA ALA A 182 -12.03 5.61 -28.14
C ALA A 182 -10.51 5.73 -28.37
N GLU A 183 -10.05 5.67 -29.62
CA GLU A 183 -8.64 5.82 -30.00
C GLU A 183 -8.09 7.25 -29.83
N ASN A 184 -8.96 8.25 -29.82
CA ASN A 184 -8.61 9.67 -29.65
C ASN A 184 -8.59 10.10 -28.17
N ILE A 185 -8.85 9.17 -27.26
CA ILE A 185 -8.74 9.34 -25.83
C ILE A 185 -7.33 8.98 -25.40
N ASN A 186 -6.62 9.94 -24.82
CA ASN A 186 -5.33 9.65 -24.22
C ASN A 186 -5.54 9.11 -22.79
N ASN A 187 -5.31 7.81 -22.60
CA ASN A 187 -5.53 7.06 -21.34
C ASN A 187 -4.54 7.44 -20.20
N SER A 188 -3.88 8.59 -20.27
CA SER A 188 -2.86 9.01 -19.30
C SER A 188 -3.40 9.51 -17.96
N VAL A 189 -4.70 9.37 -17.68
CA VAL A 189 -5.27 9.72 -16.37
C VAL A 189 -5.29 8.45 -15.52
N LYS A 190 -4.43 8.42 -14.49
CA LYS A 190 -4.53 7.42 -13.42
C LYS A 190 -5.97 7.40 -12.90
N PRO A 191 -6.56 6.23 -12.58
CA PRO A 191 -7.89 6.17 -11.96
C PRO A 191 -7.96 7.21 -10.84
N ILE A 192 -9.06 7.95 -10.75
CA ILE A 192 -9.31 8.80 -9.59
C ILE A 192 -9.20 7.86 -8.40
N SER A 193 -8.19 8.10 -7.58
CA SER A 193 -7.94 7.31 -6.39
C SER A 193 -9.24 7.28 -5.58
N THR A 194 -9.66 6.11 -5.15
CA THR A 194 -10.78 5.92 -4.21
C THR A 194 -10.38 6.41 -2.82
N GLN A 195 -9.68 7.55 -2.73
CA GLN A 195 -9.34 8.16 -1.46
C GLN A 195 -10.64 8.41 -0.70
N PRO A 196 -10.63 8.19 0.62
CA PRO A 196 -11.76 8.54 1.46
C PRO A 196 -12.10 10.01 1.18
N ARG A 197 -13.31 10.26 0.65
CA ARG A 197 -13.81 11.62 0.50
C ARG A 197 -13.86 12.22 1.89
N LEU A 198 -13.22 13.37 2.07
CA LEU A 198 -13.35 14.16 3.28
C LEU A 198 -14.85 14.41 3.50
N VAL A 199 -15.43 13.82 4.55
CA VAL A 199 -16.84 14.06 4.92
C VAL A 199 -16.85 15.41 5.59
N LEU A 200 -17.35 16.41 4.87
CA LEU A 200 -17.40 17.79 5.32
C LEU A 200 -18.82 18.17 5.74
N GLN A 201 -18.95 18.88 6.85
CA GLN A 201 -20.23 19.32 7.39
C GLN A 201 -20.32 20.86 7.46
N GLU A 202 -21.53 21.39 7.32
CA GLU A 202 -21.77 22.81 7.56
C GLU A 202 -21.39 23.17 9.00
N GLY A 203 -20.72 24.31 9.16
CA GLY A 203 -20.19 24.77 10.45
C GLY A 203 -18.78 24.26 10.78
N GLU A 204 -18.22 23.30 10.04
CA GLU A 204 -16.85 22.86 10.27
C GLU A 204 -15.81 23.93 9.90
N THR A 205 -14.75 24.01 10.70
CA THR A 205 -13.61 24.89 10.47
C THR A 205 -12.53 24.17 9.66
N ILE A 206 -12.08 24.82 8.60
CA ILE A 206 -11.12 24.32 7.62
C ILE A 206 -10.07 25.39 7.29
N GLU A 207 -8.92 24.98 6.77
CA GLU A 207 -7.98 25.88 6.12
C GLU A 207 -8.21 25.88 4.61
N ILE A 208 -8.35 27.07 4.01
CA ILE A 208 -8.58 27.25 2.59
C ILE A 208 -7.44 28.02 1.94
N PHE A 209 -6.87 27.47 0.87
CA PHE A 209 -5.85 28.19 0.10
C PHE A 209 -6.50 29.29 -0.74
N SER A 210 -6.09 30.53 -0.51
CA SER A 210 -6.50 31.69 -1.28
C SER A 210 -5.34 32.14 -2.19
N ARG A 211 -5.64 32.32 -3.48
CA ARG A 211 -4.65 32.80 -4.44
C ARG A 211 -4.35 34.29 -4.28
N THR A 212 -5.32 35.05 -3.76
CA THR A 212 -5.24 36.51 -3.61
C THR A 212 -4.12 36.92 -2.66
N ASP A 213 -3.90 36.12 -1.61
CA ASP A 213 -2.90 36.37 -0.57
C ASP A 213 -1.81 35.28 -0.52
N ASN A 214 -1.88 34.31 -1.46
CA ASN A 214 -0.95 33.18 -1.59
C ASN A 214 -0.73 32.45 -0.26
N ALA A 215 -1.80 32.29 0.53
CA ALA A 215 -1.75 31.73 1.87
C ALA A 215 -2.98 30.85 2.18
N PHE A 216 -2.83 29.98 3.17
CA PHE A 216 -3.96 29.30 3.80
C PHE A 216 -4.62 30.24 4.81
N ASN A 217 -5.95 30.31 4.77
CA ASN A 217 -6.77 31.07 5.70
C ASN A 217 -7.72 30.13 6.41
N THR A 218 -7.99 30.37 7.68
CA THR A 218 -9.04 29.66 8.40
C THR A 218 -10.41 30.14 7.92
N GLY A 219 -11.26 29.20 7.56
CA GLY A 219 -12.64 29.44 7.12
C GLY A 219 -13.61 28.43 7.72
N THR A 220 -14.89 28.75 7.62
CA THR A 220 -15.99 27.90 8.06
C THR A 220 -16.80 27.49 6.84
N ILE A 221 -17.15 26.21 6.76
CA ILE A 221 -18.05 25.70 5.72
C ILE A 221 -19.43 26.27 5.98
N THR A 222 -19.92 27.10 5.07
CA THR A 222 -21.23 27.73 5.18
C THR A 222 -22.34 26.92 4.53
N LYS A 223 -22.00 26.10 3.53
CA LYS A 223 -22.96 25.25 2.82
C LYS A 223 -22.25 24.10 2.10
N VAL A 224 -22.86 22.92 2.07
CA VAL A 224 -22.52 21.86 1.11
C VAL A 224 -23.74 21.63 0.22
N ASP A 225 -23.62 21.88 -1.08
CA ASP A 225 -24.76 21.76 -1.99
C ASP A 225 -24.99 20.31 -2.47
N GLU A 226 -26.09 20.11 -3.18
CA GLU A 226 -26.50 18.80 -3.72
C GLU A 226 -25.53 18.22 -4.77
N THR A 227 -24.67 19.06 -5.35
CA THR A 227 -23.59 18.63 -6.27
C THR A 227 -22.32 18.21 -5.51
N GLY A 228 -22.31 18.41 -4.18
CA GLY A 228 -21.16 18.23 -3.32
C GLY A 228 -20.17 19.40 -3.34
N ALA A 229 -20.55 20.56 -3.90
CA ALA A 229 -19.72 21.73 -3.81
C ALA A 229 -19.76 22.30 -2.38
N VAL A 230 -18.58 22.65 -1.88
CA VAL A 230 -18.36 23.17 -0.53
C VAL A 230 -18.18 24.67 -0.61
N HIS A 231 -19.07 25.41 0.02
CA HIS A 231 -18.99 26.86 0.14
C HIS A 231 -18.34 27.21 1.48
N VAL A 232 -17.31 28.06 1.41
CA VAL A 232 -16.49 28.41 2.56
C VAL A 232 -16.44 29.92 2.71
N SER A 233 -16.69 30.41 3.92
CA SER A 233 -16.43 31.78 4.33
C SER A 233 -15.13 31.83 5.12
N TYR A 234 -14.17 32.66 4.73
CA TYR A 234 -12.86 32.74 5.36
C TYR A 234 -12.40 34.18 5.55
N LYS A 235 -11.56 34.43 6.55
CA LYS A 235 -11.03 35.76 6.83
C LYS A 235 -9.62 35.86 6.24
N MET A 236 -9.40 36.84 5.37
CA MET A 236 -8.09 37.14 4.79
C MET A 236 -7.20 37.86 5.81
N LYS A 237 -5.88 37.91 5.55
CA LYS A 237 -4.89 38.61 6.42
C LYS A 237 -5.21 40.08 6.69
N ASP A 238 -5.84 40.77 5.74
CA ASP A 238 -6.24 42.18 5.87
C ASP A 238 -7.59 42.37 6.60
N GLY A 239 -8.18 41.29 7.10
CA GLY A 239 -9.43 41.30 7.85
C GLY A 239 -10.70 41.24 6.99
N ARG A 240 -10.59 41.28 5.65
CA ARG A 240 -11.74 41.10 4.77
C ARG A 240 -12.26 39.67 4.81
N VAL A 241 -13.56 39.50 4.59
CA VAL A 241 -14.19 38.19 4.46
C VAL A 241 -14.23 37.80 2.98
N GLY A 242 -13.65 36.66 2.65
CA GLY A 242 -13.74 36.01 1.35
C GLY A 242 -14.76 34.88 1.36
N THR A 243 -15.40 34.64 0.23
CA THR A 243 -16.21 33.45 0.00
C THR A 243 -15.64 32.66 -1.18
N LYS A 244 -15.69 31.33 -1.09
CA LYS A 244 -15.21 30.47 -2.17
C LYS A 244 -16.04 29.19 -2.24
N SER A 245 -16.46 28.85 -3.45
CA SER A 245 -17.12 27.58 -3.77
C SER A 245 -16.07 26.62 -4.33
N ILE A 246 -15.98 25.43 -3.75
CA ILE A 246 -14.99 24.41 -4.11
C ILE A 246 -15.75 23.15 -4.49
N LEU A 247 -15.60 22.69 -5.73
CA LEU A 247 -16.18 21.43 -6.15
C LEU A 247 -15.58 20.28 -5.33
N ALA A 248 -16.39 19.25 -5.03
CA ALA A 248 -16.03 18.09 -4.21
C ALA A 248 -14.65 17.48 -4.56
N GLU A 249 -14.29 17.45 -5.84
CA GLU A 249 -13.03 16.88 -6.35
C GLU A 249 -11.77 17.74 -6.12
N PHE A 250 -11.94 19.01 -5.74
CA PHE A 250 -10.85 19.93 -5.40
C PHE A 250 -10.76 20.21 -3.91
N VAL A 251 -11.67 19.64 -3.11
CA VAL A 251 -11.68 19.75 -1.65
C VAL A 251 -10.30 19.37 -1.11
N ASP A 252 -9.79 18.18 -1.42
CA ASP A 252 -8.49 17.70 -0.88
C ASP A 252 -7.28 18.55 -1.28
N LYS A 253 -7.39 19.38 -2.33
CA LYS A 253 -6.31 20.25 -2.81
C LYS A 253 -6.42 21.69 -2.29
N THR A 254 -7.59 22.08 -1.83
CA THR A 254 -7.93 23.48 -1.57
C THR A 254 -8.39 23.71 -0.13
N ILE A 255 -8.89 22.66 0.51
CA ILE A 255 -9.44 22.61 1.86
C ILE A 255 -8.61 21.61 2.65
N ARG A 256 -8.14 21.99 3.83
CA ARG A 256 -7.55 21.09 4.81
C ARG A 256 -8.40 21.12 6.07
N PRO A 257 -8.78 19.98 6.65
CA PRO A 257 -9.35 19.99 7.99
C PRO A 257 -8.27 20.54 8.94
N VAL A 258 -8.66 21.44 9.86
CA VAL A 258 -7.70 22.10 10.76
C VAL A 258 -6.93 21.12 11.66
N ASN A 259 -7.33 19.83 11.75
CA ASN A 259 -6.81 18.90 12.76
C ASN A 259 -6.74 17.39 12.40
N GLN A 260 -6.50 16.97 11.15
CA GLN A 260 -6.40 15.51 10.88
C GLN A 260 -5.19 15.12 10.01
N GLY A 261 -4.14 14.59 10.65
CA GLY A 261 -3.16 13.57 10.19
C GLY A 261 -2.41 13.71 8.85
N ASN A 262 -3.07 14.17 7.77
CA ASN A 262 -2.59 14.20 6.39
C ASN A 262 -1.47 15.22 6.15
N ASP A 263 -1.32 16.21 7.03
CA ASP A 263 -0.25 17.21 6.92
C ASP A 263 1.14 16.62 7.22
N ILE A 264 1.24 15.61 8.08
CA ILE A 264 2.53 14.98 8.39
C ILE A 264 2.99 14.12 7.21
N ALA A 265 2.07 13.36 6.61
CA ALA A 265 2.36 12.61 5.40
C ALA A 265 2.84 13.53 4.27
N GLU A 266 2.23 14.71 4.09
CA GLU A 266 2.66 15.69 3.07
C GLU A 266 4.04 16.31 3.37
N ILE A 267 4.36 16.59 4.64
CA ILE A 267 5.70 17.05 5.06
C ILE A 267 6.78 16.06 4.57
N PHE A 268 6.48 14.76 4.58
CA PHE A 268 7.39 13.70 4.16
C PHE A 268 7.15 13.13 2.75
N ALA A 269 6.06 13.50 2.06
CA ALA A 269 5.70 12.97 0.73
C ALA A 269 6.73 13.28 -0.36
N ARG A 270 7.62 14.25 -0.11
CA ARG A 270 8.74 14.62 -1.00
C ARG A 270 10.08 14.00 -0.60
N SER A 271 10.15 13.32 0.55
CA SER A 271 11.35 12.64 1.03
C SER A 271 11.29 11.16 0.62
N PRO A 272 12.17 10.65 -0.26
CA PRO A 272 12.19 9.24 -0.69
C PRO A 272 12.73 8.28 0.39
N SER A 273 12.74 8.70 1.65
CA SER A 273 13.50 8.06 2.71
C SER A 273 12.65 7.09 3.52
N HIS A 274 12.76 5.79 3.25
CA HIS A 274 12.05 4.75 3.99
C HIS A 274 13.02 3.65 4.40
N PHE A 275 12.92 3.23 5.66
CA PHE A 275 13.57 2.00 6.14
C PHE A 275 12.51 0.92 6.36
N ASN A 276 12.72 -0.25 5.76
CA ASN A 276 11.84 -1.40 5.95
C ASN A 276 12.28 -2.14 7.22
N SER A 277 11.44 -2.14 8.25
CA SER A 277 11.74 -2.79 9.53
C SER A 277 11.57 -4.31 9.51
N ALA A 278 11.17 -4.87 8.37
CA ALA A 278 10.84 -6.29 8.19
C ALA A 278 12.05 -7.25 8.34
N ASP A 279 13.28 -6.76 8.27
CA ASP A 279 14.47 -7.61 8.37
C ASP A 279 15.07 -7.59 9.79
N GLY A 280 14.62 -8.54 10.61
CA GLY A 280 15.49 -9.28 11.53
C GLY A 280 15.87 -8.63 12.87
N MET A 281 15.61 -9.39 13.94
CA MET A 281 16.27 -9.36 15.27
C MET A 281 17.31 -8.25 15.46
N PHE A 282 16.91 -7.15 16.08
CA PHE A 282 17.87 -6.13 16.49
C PHE A 282 18.64 -6.63 17.72
N SER A 283 19.94 -6.32 17.79
CA SER A 283 20.72 -6.55 19.01
C SER A 283 21.37 -5.26 19.49
N ALA A 284 21.34 -5.03 20.81
CA ALA A 284 21.95 -3.86 21.43
C ALA A 284 22.78 -4.26 22.66
N PRO A 285 23.92 -3.60 22.91
CA PRO A 285 24.66 -3.76 24.17
C PRO A 285 23.89 -3.09 25.32
N ARG A 286 23.82 -3.76 26.47
CA ARG A 286 22.99 -3.42 27.63
C ARG A 286 23.73 -3.61 28.93
N MET A 287 23.44 -2.75 29.91
CA MET A 287 23.94 -2.92 31.27
C MET A 287 22.98 -3.80 32.06
N LEU A 288 23.50 -4.87 32.67
CA LEU A 288 22.77 -5.68 33.63
C LEU A 288 22.76 -4.98 35.00
N PRO A 289 21.85 -5.35 35.93
CA PRO A 289 21.81 -4.79 37.28
C PRO A 289 23.14 -4.94 38.05
N ASN A 290 23.92 -5.97 37.73
CA ASN A 290 25.23 -6.23 38.31
C ASN A 290 26.37 -5.43 37.65
N GLY A 291 26.07 -4.45 36.79
CA GLY A 291 27.05 -3.62 36.09
C GLY A 291 27.76 -4.30 34.90
N THR A 292 27.36 -5.51 34.52
CA THR A 292 27.96 -6.23 33.38
C THR A 292 27.30 -5.81 32.07
N LYS A 293 28.09 -5.68 30.99
CA LYS A 293 27.56 -5.48 29.63
C LYS A 293 27.13 -6.79 28.99
N ALA A 294 25.91 -6.88 28.48
CA ALA A 294 25.37 -8.01 27.72
C ALA A 294 24.74 -7.56 26.41
N ARG A 295 24.56 -8.45 25.42
CA ARG A 295 23.79 -8.14 24.19
C ARG A 295 22.42 -8.78 24.26
N VAL A 296 21.37 -7.96 24.18
CA VAL A 296 19.98 -8.41 24.14
C VAL A 296 19.50 -8.47 22.69
N LYS A 297 18.80 -9.54 22.32
CA LYS A 297 18.10 -9.70 21.03
C LYS A 297 16.62 -9.40 21.22
N TYR A 298 16.08 -8.52 20.37
CA TYR A 298 14.68 -8.07 20.41
C TYR A 298 13.78 -8.91 19.49
N ILE A 299 12.50 -9.02 19.85
CA ILE A 299 11.47 -9.72 19.06
C ILE A 299 10.18 -8.91 18.93
N VAL A 300 9.36 -9.27 17.93
CA VAL A 300 8.06 -8.64 17.67
C VAL A 300 7.11 -8.74 18.88
N ASP A 301 7.20 -9.81 19.67
CA ASP A 301 6.35 -10.01 20.85
C ASP A 301 6.57 -8.97 21.97
N ASP A 302 7.73 -8.31 21.99
CA ASP A 302 8.03 -7.20 22.93
C ASP A 302 7.03 -6.04 22.76
N ARG A 303 6.48 -5.87 21.54
CA ARG A 303 5.42 -4.88 21.25
C ARG A 303 4.14 -5.20 22.01
N ASN A 304 3.71 -6.46 22.03
CA ASN A 304 2.48 -6.88 22.70
C ASN A 304 2.57 -6.68 24.21
N ILE A 305 3.75 -6.94 24.79
CA ILE A 305 4.04 -6.66 26.20
C ILE A 305 3.92 -5.16 26.48
N ALA A 306 4.51 -4.30 25.63
CA ALA A 306 4.44 -2.86 25.82
C ALA A 306 3.02 -2.29 25.66
N ILE A 307 2.21 -2.84 24.75
CA ILE A 307 0.79 -2.50 24.60
C ILE A 307 0.02 -2.92 25.87
N ALA A 308 0.20 -4.15 26.34
CA ALA A 308 -0.47 -4.65 27.55
C ALA A 308 -0.11 -3.84 28.80
N GLN A 309 1.06 -3.22 28.82
CA GLN A 309 1.52 -2.32 29.89
C GLN A 309 1.10 -0.86 29.69
N GLY A 310 0.37 -0.52 28.62
CA GLY A 310 -0.06 0.85 28.33
C GLY A 310 1.10 1.80 27.99
N LYS A 311 2.18 1.29 27.39
CA LYS A 311 3.41 2.04 27.10
C LYS A 311 3.56 2.46 25.64
N LEU A 312 2.67 2.00 24.76
CA LEU A 312 2.66 2.33 23.35
C LEU A 312 1.46 3.22 23.07
N PHE A 313 1.70 4.37 22.47
CA PHE A 313 0.67 5.34 22.11
C PHE A 313 0.71 5.54 20.59
N ASP A 314 -0.31 5.04 19.89
CA ASP A 314 -0.41 5.11 18.42
C ASP A 314 -1.32 6.26 18.02
N ASN A 315 -0.78 7.19 17.22
CA ASN A 315 -1.48 8.33 16.66
C ASN A 315 -2.17 9.22 17.72
N VAL A 316 -1.55 9.35 18.88
CA VAL A 316 -1.98 10.28 19.93
C VAL A 316 -1.33 11.64 19.75
N SER A 317 -2.01 12.67 20.24
CA SER A 317 -1.40 14.00 20.38
C SER A 317 -0.40 14.03 21.55
N ALA A 318 0.47 15.02 21.47
CA ALA A 318 1.36 15.44 22.53
C ALA A 318 0.76 15.48 23.94
N ALA A 319 -0.41 16.08 24.04
CA ALA A 319 -1.06 16.39 25.30
C ALA A 319 -1.61 15.14 26.00
N GLU A 320 -1.79 14.06 25.24
CA GLU A 320 -2.25 12.76 25.72
C GLU A 320 -1.10 11.90 26.26
N LEU A 321 0.15 12.30 26.01
CA LEU A 321 1.31 11.62 26.57
C LEU A 321 1.47 11.96 28.06
N PRO A 322 1.69 10.96 28.94
CA PRO A 322 2.00 11.22 30.34
C PRO A 322 3.19 12.18 30.52
N ARG A 323 3.01 13.17 31.39
CA ARG A 323 4.04 14.18 31.71
C ARG A 323 5.12 13.63 32.65
N GLY A 324 6.29 14.26 32.63
CA GLY A 324 7.44 13.85 33.44
C GLY A 324 8.07 12.53 32.98
N LYS A 325 7.93 12.20 31.69
CA LYS A 325 8.38 10.94 31.09
C LYS A 325 9.13 11.21 29.79
N SER A 326 9.90 10.22 29.37
CA SER A 326 10.58 10.22 28.08
C SER A 326 10.11 9.07 27.22
N TYR A 327 10.10 9.31 25.92
CA TYR A 327 9.56 8.42 24.90
C TYR A 327 10.54 8.31 23.73
N THR A 328 10.59 7.14 23.12
CA THR A 328 10.95 7.03 21.71
C THR A 328 9.75 7.44 20.87
N TYR A 329 9.99 8.01 19.69
CA TYR A 329 8.95 8.25 18.71
C TYR A 329 9.38 7.83 17.31
N ILE A 330 8.41 7.45 16.48
CA ILE A 330 8.58 7.37 15.03
C ILE A 330 7.51 8.19 14.32
N VAL A 331 7.82 8.59 13.10
CA VAL A 331 6.85 9.04 12.11
C VAL A 331 6.83 8.02 10.97
N LYS A 332 5.64 7.55 10.64
CA LYS A 332 5.38 6.58 9.57
C LYS A 332 5.15 7.30 8.24
N GLU A 333 5.27 6.56 7.13
CA GLU A 333 5.04 7.10 5.76
C GLU A 333 3.61 7.67 5.58
N ASP A 334 2.63 7.10 6.29
CA ASP A 334 1.24 7.56 6.29
C ASP A 334 0.98 8.79 7.18
N GLY A 335 2.03 9.35 7.79
CA GLY A 335 1.96 10.53 8.67
C GLY A 335 1.58 10.21 10.12
N ARG A 336 1.27 8.96 10.46
CA ARG A 336 1.03 8.59 11.86
C ARG A 336 2.29 8.72 12.70
N MET A 337 2.11 9.27 13.89
CA MET A 337 3.16 9.37 14.89
C MET A 337 2.90 8.35 15.99
N VAL A 338 3.91 7.55 16.34
CA VAL A 338 3.80 6.52 17.38
C VAL A 338 4.84 6.79 18.44
N PHE A 339 4.41 6.80 19.70
CA PHE A 339 5.26 7.03 20.86
C PHE A 339 5.38 5.76 21.71
N GLY A 340 6.55 5.60 22.30
CA GLY A 340 6.92 4.48 23.12
C GLY A 340 7.54 4.93 24.42
N GLN A 341 6.87 4.73 25.56
CA GLN A 341 7.45 5.10 26.85
C GLN A 341 8.68 4.23 27.13
N VAL A 342 9.76 4.89 27.56
CA VAL A 342 11.00 4.24 27.98
C VAL A 342 11.10 4.34 29.50
N GLU A 343 11.34 3.19 30.15
CA GLU A 343 11.51 3.14 31.60
C GLU A 343 12.97 2.91 32.02
N ASP A 344 13.75 2.20 31.20
CA ASP A 344 15.09 1.77 31.57
C ASP A 344 16.01 1.52 30.36
N GLY A 345 17.24 1.19 30.67
CA GLY A 345 18.37 0.96 29.77
C GLY A 345 18.38 -0.36 29.06
N TRP A 346 17.53 -1.32 29.42
CA TRP A 346 17.24 -2.41 28.48
C TRP A 346 16.28 -1.94 27.38
N GLU A 347 15.57 -0.85 27.61
CA GLU A 347 14.34 -0.53 26.91
C GLU A 347 13.45 -1.75 26.92
N VAL A 348 13.14 -2.19 28.15
CA VAL A 348 11.87 -2.86 28.46
C VAL A 348 10.73 -1.90 28.07
N GLY A 349 10.53 -1.76 26.78
CA GLY A 349 9.83 -0.62 26.19
C GLY A 349 9.82 -0.68 24.67
N VAL A 350 9.23 0.34 24.07
CA VAL A 350 9.00 0.34 22.63
C VAL A 350 10.21 0.93 21.92
N LYS A 351 11.12 0.07 21.45
CA LYS A 351 12.14 0.46 20.48
C LYS A 351 11.48 1.05 19.24
N HIS A 352 12.21 1.86 18.47
CA HIS A 352 11.73 2.30 17.15
C HIS A 352 11.32 1.13 16.26
N ALA A 353 11.97 -0.03 16.38
CA ALA A 353 11.57 -1.25 15.68
C ALA A 353 10.18 -1.78 16.12
N HIS A 354 9.90 -1.76 17.43
CA HIS A 354 8.58 -2.14 17.95
C HIS A 354 7.50 -1.13 17.55
N LEU A 355 7.85 0.17 17.54
CA LEU A 355 6.98 1.23 17.04
C LEU A 355 6.68 1.04 15.54
N ALA A 356 7.70 0.68 14.76
CA ALA A 356 7.63 0.52 13.31
C ALA A 356 6.78 -0.69 12.92
N ASN A 357 6.96 -1.83 13.60
CA ASN A 357 6.13 -3.03 13.41
C ASN A 357 6.02 -3.50 11.95
N GLY A 358 7.14 -3.54 11.23
CA GLY A 358 7.18 -3.89 9.80
C GLY A 358 6.80 -2.74 8.86
N GLU A 359 6.29 -1.63 9.39
CA GLU A 359 5.92 -0.46 8.60
C GLU A 359 7.13 0.42 8.29
N LYS A 360 6.99 1.23 7.24
CA LYS A 360 8.02 2.17 6.80
C LYS A 360 8.06 3.39 7.71
N VAL A 361 9.28 3.75 8.10
CA VAL A 361 9.57 4.90 8.97
C VAL A 361 10.26 5.99 8.17
N VAL A 362 9.81 7.24 8.32
CA VAL A 362 10.39 8.44 7.67
C VAL A 362 11.20 9.30 8.64
N ALA A 363 10.91 9.22 9.95
CA ALA A 363 11.69 9.88 11.00
C ALA A 363 11.60 9.10 12.31
N ALA A 364 12.63 9.18 13.14
CA ALA A 364 12.66 8.57 14.46
C ALA A 364 13.53 9.37 15.42
N GLY A 365 13.17 9.38 16.69
CA GLY A 365 13.97 10.08 17.70
C GLY A 365 13.48 9.82 19.11
N GLU A 366 13.90 10.69 20.01
CA GLU A 366 13.51 10.69 21.42
C GLU A 366 12.82 12.00 21.76
N ILE A 367 11.86 11.95 22.67
CA ILE A 367 11.18 13.12 23.22
C ILE A 367 11.07 12.96 24.74
N SER A 368 11.36 14.03 25.47
CA SER A 368 11.16 14.11 26.92
C SER A 368 10.18 15.23 27.22
N ILE A 369 9.13 14.92 27.97
CA ILE A 369 8.07 15.86 28.36
C ILE A 369 8.16 16.06 29.86
N ASP A 370 8.38 17.28 30.31
CA ASP A 370 8.47 17.59 31.73
C ASP A 370 7.09 17.71 32.40
N GLY A 371 7.05 17.94 33.71
CA GLY A 371 5.80 18.05 34.47
C GLY A 371 4.91 19.23 34.04
N SER A 372 5.50 20.28 33.45
CA SER A 372 4.77 21.43 32.93
C SER A 372 4.16 21.19 31.54
N GLY A 373 4.64 20.16 30.83
CA GLY A 373 4.29 19.87 29.43
C GLY A 373 5.26 20.50 28.42
N ALA A 374 6.27 21.25 28.89
CA ALA A 374 7.38 21.64 28.03
C ALA A 374 8.17 20.38 27.63
N PHE A 375 8.71 20.39 26.41
CA PHE A 375 9.33 19.20 25.86
C PHE A 375 10.64 19.48 25.15
N LYS A 376 11.51 18.47 25.17
CA LYS A 376 12.75 18.42 24.39
C LYS A 376 12.66 17.24 23.46
N TRP A 377 13.16 17.37 22.24
CA TRP A 377 13.21 16.27 21.30
C TRP A 377 14.54 16.27 20.55
N ASN A 378 14.93 15.11 20.04
CA ASN A 378 16.12 14.93 19.23
C ASN A 378 15.84 14.04 18.01
N LEU A 379 16.86 13.89 17.17
CA LEU A 379 16.91 12.95 16.06
C LEU A 379 17.99 11.87 16.26
N GLU A 380 18.56 11.79 17.45
CA GLU A 380 19.65 10.88 17.83
C GLU A 380 19.19 9.41 18.01
N SER A 381 18.22 8.97 17.21
CA SER A 381 17.96 7.56 17.01
C SER A 381 18.98 6.97 16.02
N GLY A 382 20.03 6.35 16.58
CA GLY A 382 21.06 5.65 15.81
C GLY A 382 20.54 4.50 14.92
N SER A 383 19.27 4.08 15.05
CA SER A 383 18.72 2.91 14.36
C SER A 383 18.05 3.24 13.01
N TYR A 384 17.39 4.40 12.89
CA TYR A 384 16.60 4.77 11.72
C TYR A 384 17.07 6.09 11.12
N THR A 385 17.08 7.17 11.88
CA THR A 385 17.46 8.51 11.39
C THR A 385 18.89 8.55 10.88
N ARG A 386 19.83 7.95 11.61
CA ARG A 386 21.23 7.83 11.16
C ARG A 386 21.35 7.06 9.85
N LYS A 387 20.57 5.98 9.65
CA LYS A 387 20.57 5.21 8.39
C LYS A 387 19.96 5.98 7.23
N LEU A 388 18.87 6.71 7.47
CA LEU A 388 18.22 7.55 6.46
C LEU A 388 19.19 8.63 5.97
N VAL A 389 19.89 9.31 6.89
CA VAL A 389 20.92 10.31 6.57
C VAL A 389 22.12 9.66 5.85
N GLN A 390 22.62 8.53 6.34
CA GLN A 390 23.75 7.81 5.73
C GLN A 390 23.46 7.29 4.32
N SER A 391 22.19 7.02 4.00
CA SER A 391 21.75 6.59 2.68
C SER A 391 21.65 7.74 1.65
N ASN A 392 22.02 8.97 2.02
CA ASN A 392 21.92 10.20 1.21
C ASN A 392 20.49 10.51 0.70
N GLN A 393 19.45 9.93 1.31
CA GLN A 393 18.06 10.19 0.93
C GLN A 393 17.53 11.52 1.51
N THR A 394 18.15 12.03 2.58
CA THR A 394 17.85 13.33 3.21
C THR A 394 19.06 13.84 4.00
N THR A 395 19.06 15.11 4.38
CA THR A 395 20.06 15.69 5.31
C THR A 395 19.48 15.78 6.72
N MET A 396 20.35 15.75 7.74
CA MET A 396 19.91 15.94 9.13
C MET A 396 19.17 17.28 9.31
N GLU A 397 19.68 18.35 8.70
CA GLU A 397 19.06 19.67 8.74
C GLU A 397 17.64 19.69 8.12
N THR A 398 17.44 18.99 7.00
CA THR A 398 16.13 18.88 6.36
C THR A 398 15.17 18.12 7.25
N LEU A 399 15.63 17.00 7.82
CA LEU A 399 14.83 16.18 8.71
C LEU A 399 14.47 16.91 10.01
N GLU A 400 15.40 17.66 10.60
CA GLU A 400 15.16 18.50 11.77
C GLU A 400 14.10 19.56 11.45
N ARG A 401 14.21 20.24 10.31
CA ARG A 401 13.24 21.27 9.90
C ARG A 401 11.84 20.68 9.68
N GLN A 402 11.76 19.52 9.03
CA GLN A 402 10.50 18.78 8.85
C GLN A 402 9.92 18.37 10.20
N MET A 403 10.72 17.79 11.09
CA MET A 403 10.27 17.34 12.40
C MET A 403 9.89 18.49 13.33
N ARG A 404 10.58 19.63 13.26
CA ARG A 404 10.17 20.85 13.95
C ARG A 404 8.76 21.25 13.54
N THR A 405 8.46 21.24 12.24
CA THR A 405 7.12 21.54 11.73
C THR A 405 6.08 20.54 12.25
N VAL A 406 6.43 19.25 12.33
CA VAL A 406 5.55 18.20 12.90
C VAL A 406 5.30 18.46 14.39
N PHE A 407 6.35 18.72 15.16
CA PHE A 407 6.24 18.98 16.60
C PHE A 407 5.50 20.28 16.89
N ASP A 408 5.77 21.36 16.16
CA ASP A 408 5.07 22.64 16.32
C ASP A 408 3.55 22.46 16.06
N LYS A 409 3.18 21.63 15.08
CA LYS A 409 1.76 21.30 14.82
C LYS A 409 1.14 20.42 15.91
N GLN A 410 1.87 19.41 16.39
CA GLN A 410 1.35 18.41 17.32
C GLN A 410 1.38 18.86 18.79
N PHE A 411 2.35 19.70 19.16
CA PHE A 411 2.65 20.10 20.54
C PHE A 411 2.61 21.63 20.74
N GLY A 412 2.56 22.42 19.67
CA GLY A 412 2.79 23.87 19.72
C GLY A 412 4.27 24.26 19.78
N ASN A 413 4.56 25.57 19.71
CA ASN A 413 5.92 26.14 19.70
C ASN A 413 6.63 26.11 21.07
N SER A 414 6.32 25.15 21.95
CA SER A 414 6.93 25.01 23.28
C SER A 414 8.12 24.04 23.30
N GLY A 415 8.43 23.40 22.16
CA GLY A 415 9.46 22.38 22.04
C GLY A 415 10.86 22.91 21.79
N LYS A 416 11.86 22.29 22.41
CA LYS A 416 13.28 22.55 22.11
C LYS A 416 13.94 21.33 21.46
N TYR A 417 14.50 21.52 20.27
CA TYR A 417 15.41 20.54 19.69
C TYR A 417 16.74 20.52 20.47
N VAL A 418 17.27 19.34 20.74
CA VAL A 418 18.59 19.14 21.36
C VAL A 418 19.39 18.06 20.64
N ASP A 419 20.70 18.22 20.60
CA ASP A 419 21.64 17.22 20.03
C ASP A 419 22.13 16.20 21.08
N ASP A 420 21.52 16.20 22.26
CA ASP A 420 21.86 15.29 23.36
C ASP A 420 20.92 14.08 23.40
N VAL A 421 21.41 12.96 23.94
CA VAL A 421 20.57 11.80 24.30
C VAL A 421 19.62 12.23 25.40
N LEU A 422 18.32 12.05 25.17
CA LEU A 422 17.26 12.43 26.10
C LEU A 422 16.82 11.27 26.99
N LEU A 423 17.09 10.05 26.55
CA LEU A 423 16.83 8.84 27.31
C LEU A 423 18.00 8.52 28.25
N ASN A 424 17.94 9.04 29.48
CA ASN A 424 18.72 8.49 30.58
C ASN A 424 18.12 7.15 30.97
N SER A 425 18.90 6.09 30.77
CA SER A 425 18.38 4.74 30.83
C SER A 425 19.03 4.00 32.00
N ASP A 426 18.39 4.06 33.17
CA ASP A 426 18.81 3.30 34.35
C ASP A 426 18.86 1.80 34.02
N PRO A 427 19.74 0.98 34.60
CA PRO A 427 19.68 -0.47 34.39
C PRO A 427 18.27 -1.00 34.74
N PRO A 428 17.74 -1.98 34.00
CA PRO A 428 16.41 -2.53 34.27
C PRO A 428 16.35 -3.10 35.67
N ASN A 429 15.16 -3.10 36.26
CA ASN A 429 14.97 -3.75 37.55
C ASN A 429 14.68 -5.25 37.38
N LEU A 430 14.88 -6.01 38.47
CA LEU A 430 14.70 -7.46 38.47
C LEU A 430 13.27 -7.90 38.14
N ALA A 431 12.24 -7.11 38.51
CA ALA A 431 10.84 -7.47 38.25
C ALA A 431 10.52 -7.43 36.75
N GLN A 432 11.05 -6.46 36.02
CA GLN A 432 10.92 -6.38 34.57
C GLN A 432 11.61 -7.57 33.89
N ILE A 433 12.85 -7.87 34.29
CA ILE A 433 13.62 -9.00 33.75
C ILE A 433 12.85 -10.32 33.91
N LYS A 434 12.18 -10.52 35.05
CA LYS A 434 11.32 -11.69 35.29
C LYS A 434 10.23 -11.83 34.24
N ILE A 435 9.56 -10.73 33.88
CA ILE A 435 8.48 -10.74 32.89
C ILE A 435 9.02 -11.21 31.53
N PHE A 436 10.15 -10.70 31.06
CA PHE A 436 10.74 -11.12 29.78
C PHE A 436 11.26 -12.55 29.81
N CYS A 437 11.95 -12.96 30.86
CA CYS A 437 12.47 -14.33 30.93
C CYS A 437 11.37 -15.39 31.12
N ASN A 438 10.14 -14.99 31.47
CA ASN A 438 8.97 -15.87 31.45
C ASN A 438 8.34 -16.01 30.06
N ASP A 439 8.65 -15.11 29.11
CA ASP A 439 8.25 -15.26 27.72
C ASP A 439 9.14 -16.31 27.01
N PRO A 440 8.56 -17.37 26.41
CA PRO A 440 9.35 -18.43 25.78
C PRO A 440 10.25 -17.94 24.65
N ASN A 441 9.78 -17.00 23.83
CA ASN A 441 10.53 -16.53 22.65
C ASN A 441 11.70 -15.65 23.09
N PHE A 442 11.47 -14.73 24.03
CA PHE A 442 12.54 -13.93 24.61
C PHE A 442 13.58 -14.81 25.31
N LYS A 443 13.12 -15.79 26.10
CA LYS A 443 14.00 -16.73 26.82
C LYS A 443 14.88 -17.55 25.87
N ILE A 444 14.32 -18.06 24.76
CA ILE A 444 15.07 -18.82 23.76
C ILE A 444 16.18 -17.95 23.15
N LEU A 445 15.89 -16.69 22.85
CA LEU A 445 16.82 -15.80 22.14
C LEU A 445 17.85 -15.13 23.04
N ASN A 446 17.54 -15.01 24.33
CA ASN A 446 18.37 -14.40 25.37
C ASN A 446 18.72 -15.40 26.49
N ALA A 447 18.83 -16.68 26.17
CA ALA A 447 19.00 -17.77 27.13
C ALA A 447 20.19 -17.56 28.08
N SER A 448 21.32 -17.02 27.57
CA SER A 448 22.49 -16.72 28.41
C SER A 448 22.18 -15.67 29.48
N ILE A 449 21.46 -14.60 29.11
CA ILE A 449 21.09 -13.52 30.02
C ILE A 449 20.09 -14.02 31.07
N CYS A 450 19.04 -14.72 30.65
CA CYS A 450 18.05 -15.28 31.57
C CYS A 450 18.71 -16.27 32.55
N LYS A 451 19.60 -17.13 32.07
CA LYS A 451 20.35 -18.06 32.93
C LYS A 451 21.28 -17.34 33.92
N THR A 452 22.04 -16.33 33.47
CA THR A 452 22.92 -15.52 34.35
C THR A 452 22.14 -14.85 35.48
N LEU A 453 20.87 -14.53 35.24
CA LEU A 453 20.00 -13.86 36.21
C LEU A 453 19.14 -14.84 37.03
N GLY A 454 19.39 -16.16 36.92
CA GLY A 454 18.76 -17.18 37.75
C GLY A 454 17.45 -17.76 37.21
N PHE A 455 17.11 -17.51 35.94
CA PHE A 455 15.94 -18.08 35.28
C PHE A 455 16.33 -19.37 34.55
N GLN A 456 15.86 -20.53 35.03
CA GLN A 456 16.08 -21.84 34.42
C GLN A 456 14.98 -22.20 33.45
#